data_AF-A0AA35RHG3-F1
#
_entry.id   AF-A0AA35RHG3-F1
#
_cell.length_a   1.000
_cell.length_b   1.000
_cell.length_c   1.000
_cell.angle_alpha   90.00
_cell.angle_beta   90.00
_cell.angle_gamma   90.00
#
_symmetry.space_group_name_H-M   'P 1'
#
loop_
_entity.id
_entity.type
_entity.pdbx_description
1 polymer ?
#
loop_
_entity_poly.entity_id
_entity_poly.type
_entity_poly.pdbx_seq_one_letter_code
_entity_poly.pdbx_strand_id
1 'polypeptide(L)'
;MIAGGTDLLGELKEYIETPKKVVNLKSIPGLDEIKADSSGLTIGALVTLTDIAAHTTIQHHYTVLAEAAASVASPQIRNVGTLGGNLCQRPRCWYYRNPDIICLKKGGDTCYAIEGLNKYHAIFGGGPVYIVHPSDTAPALIALGATVKIVGPNGDRTMPLEDFFVLPDVNPQRENVLEPNEVLTEVHVPQPKAHTKSTYVKIRERGSFDFALVSVAANFEMNGGNLQQGKRRPRWGRSYPLAFQGS
;
A
#
# COMPACT_ATOMS: atom_id res chain seq x y z
N MET A 1 3.43 13.56 -8.56
CA MET A 1 4.64 12.91 -9.12
C MET A 1 4.21 11.71 -9.94
N ILE A 2 5.00 11.26 -10.91
CA ILE A 2 4.71 10.05 -11.71
C ILE A 2 5.90 9.08 -11.67
N ALA A 3 5.59 7.81 -11.40
CA ALA A 3 6.50 6.69 -11.56
C ALA A 3 5.91 5.74 -12.61
N GLY A 4 5.39 4.57 -12.21
CA GLY A 4 4.74 3.62 -13.13
C GLY A 4 3.54 4.16 -13.90
N GLY A 5 2.84 5.17 -13.35
CA GLY A 5 1.71 5.85 -14.00
C GLY A 5 0.41 5.05 -14.04
N THR A 6 0.40 3.80 -13.57
CA THR A 6 -0.74 2.87 -13.66
C THR A 6 -1.98 3.31 -12.89
N ASP A 7 -1.80 4.13 -11.86
CA ASP A 7 -2.89 4.75 -11.10
C ASP A 7 -3.17 6.18 -11.58
N LEU A 8 -2.14 7.04 -11.49
CA LEU A 8 -2.24 8.47 -11.80
C LEU A 8 -2.78 8.74 -13.22
N LEU A 9 -2.31 8.01 -14.25
CA LEU A 9 -2.77 8.26 -15.62
C LEU A 9 -4.26 7.97 -15.80
N GLY A 10 -4.84 7.06 -15.00
CA GLY A 10 -6.30 6.86 -14.98
C GLY A 10 -7.01 8.10 -14.48
N GLU A 11 -6.55 8.66 -13.36
CA GLU A 11 -7.15 9.86 -12.75
C GLU A 11 -7.01 11.11 -13.61
N LEU A 12 -5.89 11.26 -14.31
CA LEU A 12 -5.69 12.36 -15.25
C LEU A 12 -6.65 12.26 -16.45
N LYS A 13 -6.88 11.05 -16.97
CA LYS A 13 -7.80 10.82 -18.11
C LYS A 13 -9.26 11.05 -17.72
N GLU A 14 -9.61 10.71 -16.49
CA GLU A 14 -10.95 10.92 -15.94
C GLU A 14 -11.12 12.30 -15.31
N TYR A 15 -10.12 13.19 -15.39
CA TYR A 15 -10.13 14.52 -14.79
C TYR A 15 -10.42 14.55 -13.27
N ILE A 16 -10.15 13.44 -12.57
CA ILE A 16 -10.22 13.36 -11.11
C ILE A 16 -9.09 14.20 -10.50
N GLU A 17 -7.90 14.12 -11.09
CA GLU A 17 -6.74 14.93 -10.72
C GLU A 17 -6.37 15.83 -11.90
N THR A 18 -6.14 17.12 -11.62
CA THR A 18 -5.83 18.13 -12.65
C THR A 18 -4.57 18.95 -12.31
N PRO A 19 -3.42 18.30 -12.06
CA PRO A 19 -2.21 18.99 -11.69
C PRO A 19 -1.67 19.84 -12.84
N LYS A 20 -1.16 21.04 -12.53
CA LYS A 20 -0.50 21.91 -13.53
C LYS A 20 0.85 21.35 -14.02
N LYS A 21 1.48 20.47 -13.23
CA LYS A 21 2.80 19.90 -13.50
C LYS A 21 2.85 18.45 -13.04
N VAL A 22 3.52 17.61 -13.81
CA VAL A 22 3.80 16.22 -13.46
C VAL A 22 5.31 16.02 -13.49
N VAL A 23 5.87 15.59 -12.36
CA VAL A 23 7.32 15.33 -12.20
C VAL A 23 7.57 13.84 -12.34
N ASN A 24 8.37 13.43 -13.32
CA ASN A 24 8.78 12.05 -13.53
C ASN A 24 9.92 11.66 -12.59
N LEU A 25 9.70 10.61 -11.81
CA LEU A 25 10.69 10.09 -10.86
C LEU A 25 11.63 9.05 -11.50
N LYS A 26 11.24 8.43 -12.63
CA LYS A 26 11.96 7.28 -13.21
C LYS A 26 13.42 7.52 -13.57
N SER A 27 13.84 8.77 -13.73
CA SER A 27 15.23 9.13 -14.06
C SER A 27 16.10 9.40 -12.83
N ILE A 28 15.56 9.27 -11.61
CA ILE A 28 16.33 9.47 -10.38
C ILE A 28 17.12 8.18 -10.09
N PRO A 29 18.47 8.24 -10.07
CA PRO A 29 19.29 7.05 -9.88
C PRO A 29 19.16 6.49 -8.46
N GLY A 30 19.25 5.17 -8.33
CA GLY A 30 19.35 4.46 -7.05
C GLY A 30 18.01 4.22 -6.35
N LEU A 31 16.88 4.64 -6.92
CA LEU A 31 15.54 4.38 -6.36
C LEU A 31 14.92 3.07 -6.90
N ASP A 32 15.57 2.39 -7.82
CA ASP A 32 15.15 1.15 -8.48
C ASP A 32 15.96 -0.08 -8.02
N GLU A 33 16.69 0.05 -6.91
CA GLU A 33 17.55 -1.01 -6.38
C GLU A 33 16.92 -1.74 -5.19
N ILE A 34 17.22 -3.04 -5.08
CA ILE A 34 16.95 -3.87 -3.91
C ILE A 34 18.31 -4.21 -3.27
N LYS A 35 18.49 -3.88 -1.99
CA LYS A 35 19.72 -4.14 -1.23
C LYS A 35 19.41 -4.95 0.01
N ALA A 36 20.14 -6.03 0.22
CA ALA A 36 20.07 -6.84 1.43
C ALA A 36 21.38 -6.73 2.20
N ASP A 37 21.28 -6.53 3.51
CA ASP A 37 22.41 -6.52 4.44
C ASP A 37 22.01 -7.15 5.78
N SER A 38 22.87 -7.03 6.80
CA SER A 38 22.62 -7.61 8.12
C SER A 38 21.44 -6.97 8.89
N SER A 39 21.02 -5.75 8.52
CA SER A 39 19.89 -5.05 9.12
C SER A 39 18.55 -5.44 8.48
N GLY A 40 18.58 -5.90 7.23
CA GLY A 40 17.42 -6.39 6.51
C GLY A 40 17.48 -6.05 5.03
N LEU A 41 16.33 -5.63 4.49
CA LEU A 41 16.12 -5.37 3.09
C LEU A 41 15.72 -3.92 2.86
N THR A 42 16.47 -3.19 2.05
CA THR A 42 16.11 -1.86 1.57
C THR A 42 15.64 -1.95 0.13
N ILE A 43 14.40 -1.50 -0.12
CA ILE A 43 13.75 -1.53 -1.42
C ILE A 43 13.48 -0.10 -1.88
N GLY A 44 14.09 0.31 -2.99
CA GLY A 44 13.83 1.61 -3.57
C GLY A 44 12.38 1.77 -4.06
N ALA A 45 11.84 2.99 -4.01
CA ALA A 45 10.45 3.29 -4.35
C ALA A 45 10.10 3.10 -5.84
N LEU A 46 11.09 2.99 -6.72
CA LEU A 46 10.93 2.73 -8.15
C LEU A 46 11.11 1.25 -8.52
N VAL A 47 11.51 0.39 -7.59
CA VAL A 47 11.53 -1.06 -7.80
C VAL A 47 10.13 -1.52 -8.24
N THR A 48 10.06 -2.31 -9.31
CA THR A 48 8.79 -2.76 -9.85
C THR A 48 8.19 -3.87 -9.00
N LEU A 49 6.86 -4.01 -9.05
CA LEU A 49 6.17 -5.10 -8.35
C LEU A 49 6.55 -6.47 -8.93
N THR A 50 6.91 -6.53 -10.22
CA THR A 50 7.44 -7.75 -10.84
C THR A 50 8.80 -8.11 -10.24
N ASP A 51 9.70 -7.15 -10.09
CA ASP A 51 11.03 -7.41 -9.50
C ASP A 51 10.89 -7.87 -8.05
N ILE A 52 10.01 -7.24 -7.26
CA ILE A 52 9.74 -7.67 -5.88
C ILE A 52 9.20 -9.11 -5.83
N ALA A 53 8.25 -9.45 -6.69
CA ALA A 53 7.65 -10.78 -6.74
C ALA A 53 8.65 -11.86 -7.19
N ALA A 54 9.62 -11.51 -8.04
CA ALA A 54 10.61 -12.42 -8.60
C ALA A 54 11.93 -12.48 -7.80
N HIS A 55 12.18 -11.54 -6.88
CA HIS A 55 13.45 -11.46 -6.17
C HIS A 55 13.65 -12.65 -5.22
N THR A 56 14.72 -13.41 -5.42
CA THR A 56 14.99 -14.68 -4.70
C THR A 56 15.05 -14.51 -3.17
N THR A 57 15.75 -13.47 -2.68
CA THR A 57 15.79 -13.16 -1.24
C THR A 57 14.40 -12.85 -0.68
N ILE A 58 13.54 -12.18 -1.46
CA ILE A 58 12.18 -11.82 -1.02
C ILE A 58 11.29 -13.06 -1.01
N GLN A 59 11.37 -13.91 -2.03
CA GLN A 59 10.61 -15.17 -2.07
C GLN A 59 10.95 -16.09 -0.88
N HIS A 60 12.23 -16.19 -0.51
CA HIS A 60 12.68 -17.10 0.54
C HIS A 60 12.54 -16.55 1.96
N HIS A 61 12.78 -15.25 2.18
CA HIS A 61 12.83 -14.67 3.53
C HIS A 61 11.65 -13.73 3.83
N TYR A 62 11.05 -13.14 2.81
CA TYR A 62 9.97 -12.16 2.93
C TYR A 62 8.75 -12.59 2.11
N THR A 63 8.40 -13.88 2.18
CA THR A 63 7.44 -14.54 1.29
C THR A 63 6.09 -13.80 1.19
N VAL A 64 5.55 -13.31 2.30
CA VAL A 64 4.32 -12.50 2.33
C VAL A 64 4.39 -11.27 1.40
N LEU A 65 5.56 -10.65 1.25
CA LEU A 65 5.75 -9.51 0.35
C LEU A 65 5.80 -9.96 -1.11
N ALA A 66 6.50 -11.06 -1.42
CA ALA A 66 6.53 -11.62 -2.77
C ALA A 66 5.13 -12.05 -3.24
N GLU A 67 4.38 -12.75 -2.38
CA GLU A 67 3.01 -13.18 -2.64
C GLU A 67 2.08 -11.98 -2.84
N ALA A 68 2.15 -10.98 -1.96
CA ALA A 68 1.37 -9.75 -2.09
C ALA A 68 1.65 -9.02 -3.41
N ALA A 69 2.93 -8.82 -3.75
CA ALA A 69 3.35 -8.15 -4.99
C ALA A 69 2.88 -8.93 -6.24
N ALA A 70 3.03 -10.25 -6.25
CA ALA A 70 2.57 -11.12 -7.33
C ALA A 70 1.04 -11.06 -7.52
N SER A 71 0.31 -10.79 -6.45
CA SER A 71 -1.15 -10.71 -6.44
C SER A 71 -1.70 -9.41 -7.07
N VAL A 72 -0.87 -8.37 -7.20
CA VAL A 72 -1.32 -7.05 -7.67
C VAL A 72 -1.67 -7.10 -9.15
N ALA A 73 -2.91 -6.81 -9.49
CA ALA A 73 -3.37 -6.57 -10.87
C ALA A 73 -2.84 -7.62 -11.89
N SER A 74 -2.36 -7.15 -13.04
CA SER A 74 -1.84 -7.98 -14.14
C SER A 74 -0.31 -7.95 -14.22
N PRO A 75 0.33 -8.92 -14.89
CA PRO A 75 1.76 -8.84 -15.18
C PRO A 75 2.18 -7.54 -15.86
N GLN A 76 1.39 -7.03 -16.82
CA GLN A 76 1.68 -5.80 -17.54
C GLN A 76 1.68 -4.58 -16.60
N ILE A 77 0.71 -4.53 -15.67
CA ILE A 77 0.66 -3.48 -14.65
C ILE A 77 1.83 -3.63 -13.69
N ARG A 78 2.18 -4.84 -13.24
CA ARG A 78 3.30 -5.07 -12.31
C ARG A 78 4.67 -4.75 -12.91
N ASN A 79 4.84 -4.97 -14.22
CA ASN A 79 6.11 -4.68 -14.92
C ASN A 79 6.45 -3.18 -14.94
N VAL A 80 5.47 -2.29 -14.74
CA VAL A 80 5.71 -0.84 -14.71
C VAL A 80 5.30 -0.19 -13.38
N GLY A 81 4.40 -0.82 -12.63
CA GLY A 81 3.97 -0.39 -11.31
C GLY A 81 5.11 -0.53 -10.31
N THR A 82 5.41 0.56 -9.61
CA THR A 82 6.51 0.60 -8.64
C THR A 82 6.00 0.46 -7.21
N LEU A 83 6.87 0.09 -6.28
CA LEU A 83 6.52 -0.01 -4.86
C LEU A 83 5.97 1.29 -4.30
N GLY A 84 6.66 2.42 -4.55
CA GLY A 84 6.21 3.72 -4.07
C GLY A 84 4.88 4.15 -4.67
N GLY A 85 4.67 3.86 -5.97
CA GLY A 85 3.38 4.08 -6.62
C GLY A 85 2.26 3.21 -6.05
N ASN A 86 2.56 1.95 -5.69
CA ASN A 86 1.60 1.05 -5.07
C ASN A 86 1.21 1.50 -3.66
N LEU A 87 2.15 2.02 -2.86
CA LEU A 87 1.89 2.55 -1.53
C LEU A 87 1.16 3.90 -1.54
N CYS A 88 1.32 4.69 -2.62
CA CYS A 88 0.69 6.01 -2.76
C CYS A 88 -0.58 6.00 -3.63
N GLN A 89 -1.08 4.83 -4.04
CA GLN A 89 -2.22 4.75 -4.93
C GLN A 89 -3.52 5.16 -4.23
N ARG A 90 -4.48 5.66 -5.02
CA ARG A 90 -5.73 6.23 -4.49
C ARG A 90 -6.87 5.20 -4.45
N PRO A 91 -7.89 5.38 -3.58
CA PRO A 91 -9.00 4.43 -3.45
C PRO A 91 -9.80 4.20 -4.73
N ARG A 92 -10.50 3.07 -4.79
CA ARG A 92 -11.34 2.65 -5.95
C ARG A 92 -12.84 2.89 -5.75
N CYS A 93 -13.22 3.68 -4.74
CA CYS A 93 -14.61 4.05 -4.48
C CYS A 93 -15.26 4.65 -5.74
N TRP A 94 -16.40 4.13 -6.18
CA TRP A 94 -17.11 4.60 -7.37
C TRP A 94 -17.53 6.08 -7.31
N TYR A 95 -17.81 6.62 -6.11
CA TYR A 95 -18.13 8.05 -5.95
C TYR A 95 -16.90 8.93 -6.08
N TYR A 96 -15.76 8.46 -5.55
CA TYR A 96 -14.48 9.14 -5.73
C TYR A 96 -13.99 9.04 -7.18
N ARG A 97 -14.19 7.90 -7.85
CA ARG A 97 -13.76 7.69 -9.24
C ARG A 97 -14.72 8.26 -10.29
N ASN A 98 -15.93 8.66 -9.93
CA ASN A 98 -16.84 9.32 -10.85
C ASN A 98 -16.54 10.84 -10.92
N PRO A 99 -16.14 11.41 -12.07
CA PRO A 99 -15.81 12.83 -12.18
C PRO A 99 -16.98 13.77 -11.89
N ASP A 100 -18.21 13.34 -12.12
CA ASP A 100 -19.43 14.15 -11.94
C ASP A 100 -19.88 14.24 -10.47
N ILE A 101 -19.22 13.51 -9.57
CA ILE A 101 -19.56 13.46 -8.14
C ILE A 101 -18.50 14.16 -7.32
N ILE A 102 -18.92 15.18 -6.56
CA ILE A 102 -18.10 15.88 -5.57
C ILE A 102 -18.39 15.29 -4.18
N CYS A 103 -17.73 14.17 -3.86
CA CYS A 103 -17.85 13.54 -2.54
C CYS A 103 -16.94 14.22 -1.49
N LEU A 104 -17.13 13.90 -0.22
CA LEU A 104 -16.35 14.45 0.91
C LEU A 104 -14.83 14.31 0.71
N LYS A 105 -14.40 13.21 0.09
CA LYS A 105 -12.99 12.97 -0.24
C LYS A 105 -12.42 13.92 -1.30
N LYS A 106 -13.26 14.47 -2.18
CA LYS A 106 -12.91 15.49 -3.17
C LYS A 106 -13.14 16.93 -2.67
N GLY A 107 -13.47 17.10 -1.39
CA GLY A 107 -13.79 18.41 -0.82
C GLY A 107 -15.27 18.79 -0.87
N GLY A 108 -16.16 17.86 -1.21
CA GLY A 108 -17.60 18.03 -0.94
C GLY A 108 -17.92 17.90 0.55
N ASP A 109 -19.20 17.88 0.88
CA ASP A 109 -19.71 17.74 2.25
C ASP A 109 -20.19 16.32 2.58
N THR A 110 -20.47 15.51 1.56
CA THR A 110 -21.21 14.24 1.71
C THR A 110 -20.38 13.02 1.30
N CYS A 111 -20.41 11.97 2.13
CA CYS A 111 -19.93 10.64 1.77
C CYS A 111 -21.10 9.79 1.27
N TYR A 112 -21.28 9.70 -0.05
CA TYR A 112 -22.36 8.93 -0.67
C TYR A 112 -22.27 7.41 -0.45
N ALA A 113 -21.14 6.91 0.04
CA ALA A 113 -21.00 5.49 0.40
C ALA A 113 -21.73 5.11 1.69
N ILE A 114 -22.22 6.07 2.47
CA ILE A 114 -22.94 5.76 3.71
C ILE A 114 -24.32 5.16 3.38
N GLU A 115 -25.11 5.86 2.57
CA GLU A 115 -26.48 5.46 2.23
C GLU A 115 -26.63 4.87 0.82
N GLY A 116 -25.59 4.98 0.00
CA GLY A 116 -25.59 4.45 -1.36
C GLY A 116 -24.99 3.05 -1.47
N LEU A 117 -24.58 2.69 -2.68
CA LEU A 117 -23.81 1.47 -2.93
C LEU A 117 -22.52 1.48 -2.12
N ASN A 118 -22.31 0.44 -1.32
CA ASN A 118 -21.16 0.33 -0.43
C ASN A 118 -20.53 -1.06 -0.32
N LYS A 119 -20.92 -2.01 -1.19
CA LYS A 119 -20.40 -3.40 -1.24
C LYS A 119 -18.87 -3.54 -1.10
N TYR A 120 -18.10 -2.61 -1.66
CA TYR A 120 -16.62 -2.64 -1.65
C TYR A 120 -15.97 -1.61 -0.69
N HIS A 121 -16.72 -1.09 0.29
CA HIS A 121 -16.26 -0.06 1.22
C HIS A 121 -15.80 -0.65 2.57
N ALA A 122 -15.11 0.17 3.36
CA ALA A 122 -14.49 -0.27 4.60
C ALA A 122 -15.54 -0.58 5.68
N ILE A 123 -15.39 -1.73 6.34
CA ILE A 123 -16.20 -2.10 7.53
C ILE A 123 -15.51 -1.71 8.85
N PHE A 124 -14.19 -1.46 8.83
CA PHE A 124 -13.41 -1.06 9.99
C PHE A 124 -12.71 0.27 9.76
N GLY A 125 -12.72 1.16 10.75
CA GLY A 125 -11.98 2.44 10.76
C GLY A 125 -12.27 3.33 9.55
N GLY A 126 -13.49 3.24 9.03
CA GLY A 126 -14.08 4.27 8.18
C GLY A 126 -14.75 5.37 9.01
N GLY A 127 -15.07 6.47 8.33
CA GLY A 127 -15.76 7.64 8.90
C GLY A 127 -14.82 8.85 9.02
N PRO A 128 -15.19 10.03 8.49
CA PRO A 128 -16.45 10.33 7.80
C PRO A 128 -16.49 9.80 6.34
N VAL A 129 -15.40 9.21 5.83
CA VAL A 129 -15.38 8.49 4.54
C VAL A 129 -15.00 7.02 4.73
N TYR A 130 -15.64 6.13 3.95
CA TYR A 130 -15.51 4.67 4.10
C TYR A 130 -14.68 4.05 2.97
N ILE A 131 -13.61 4.74 2.58
CA ILE A 131 -12.70 4.26 1.53
C ILE A 131 -11.83 3.09 2.01
N VAL A 132 -11.42 2.25 1.07
CA VAL A 132 -10.42 1.19 1.30
C VAL A 132 -9.14 1.56 0.57
N HIS A 133 -8.00 1.47 1.25
CA HIS A 133 -6.70 1.58 0.60
C HIS A 133 -6.41 0.31 -0.22
N PRO A 134 -6.21 0.39 -1.55
CA PRO A 134 -6.23 -0.80 -2.40
C PRO A 134 -4.87 -1.50 -2.57
N SER A 135 -3.83 -1.08 -1.84
CA SER A 135 -2.51 -1.71 -1.90
C SER A 135 -2.48 -3.08 -1.25
N ASP A 136 -2.05 -4.08 -2.02
CA ASP A 136 -1.79 -5.43 -1.50
C ASP A 136 -0.45 -5.50 -0.76
N THR A 137 0.57 -4.70 -1.15
CA THR A 137 1.90 -4.75 -0.52
C THR A 137 1.96 -4.00 0.80
N ALA A 138 1.12 -2.99 1.03
CA ALA A 138 1.06 -2.25 2.29
C ALA A 138 0.81 -3.15 3.52
N PRO A 139 -0.21 -4.03 3.56
CA PRO A 139 -0.40 -4.92 4.70
C PRO A 139 0.74 -5.92 4.88
N ALA A 140 1.35 -6.42 3.79
CA ALA A 140 2.51 -7.30 3.87
C ALA A 140 3.70 -6.61 4.53
N LEU A 141 4.00 -5.39 4.12
CA LEU A 141 5.10 -4.60 4.68
C LEU A 141 4.84 -4.20 6.14
N ILE A 142 3.61 -3.85 6.49
CA ILE A 142 3.23 -3.57 7.89
C ILE A 142 3.38 -4.84 8.75
N ALA A 143 2.94 -6.01 8.26
CA ALA A 143 3.11 -7.28 8.97
C ALA A 143 4.59 -7.66 9.17
N LEU A 144 5.46 -7.22 8.26
CA LEU A 144 6.91 -7.37 8.36
C LEU A 144 7.57 -6.28 9.24
N GLY A 145 6.82 -5.28 9.69
CA GLY A 145 7.34 -4.18 10.51
C GLY A 145 8.24 -3.22 9.74
N ALA A 146 7.92 -2.98 8.46
CA ALA A 146 8.68 -2.09 7.60
C ALA A 146 8.63 -0.63 8.05
N THR A 147 9.68 0.11 7.72
CA THR A 147 9.74 1.56 7.81
C THR A 147 9.85 2.18 6.41
N VAL A 148 9.45 3.42 6.29
CA VAL A 148 9.58 4.21 5.05
C VAL A 148 10.49 5.40 5.27
N LYS A 149 11.28 5.74 4.25
CA LYS A 149 12.06 6.97 4.19
C LYS A 149 11.42 7.94 3.20
N ILE A 150 11.18 9.16 3.67
CA ILE A 150 10.65 10.27 2.91
C ILE A 150 11.75 11.33 2.82
N VAL A 151 11.98 11.85 1.62
CA VAL A 151 12.92 12.93 1.36
C VAL A 151 12.15 14.16 0.90
N GLY A 152 12.45 15.31 1.48
CA GLY A 152 11.79 16.57 1.15
C GLY A 152 12.68 17.79 1.36
N PRO A 153 12.17 19.00 1.06
CA PRO A 153 12.94 20.24 1.20
C PRO A 153 13.36 20.56 2.64
N ASN A 154 12.66 20.00 3.63
CA ASN A 154 12.93 20.22 5.06
C ASN A 154 13.82 19.11 5.67
N GLY A 155 14.38 18.24 4.84
CA GLY A 155 15.21 17.10 5.25
C GLY A 155 14.54 15.75 5.10
N ASP A 156 15.27 14.72 5.51
CA ASP A 156 14.84 13.32 5.43
C ASP A 156 14.10 12.94 6.73
N ARG A 157 13.04 12.14 6.61
CA ARG A 157 12.35 11.54 7.74
C ARG A 157 12.06 10.07 7.51
N THR A 158 12.24 9.28 8.56
CA THR A 158 11.96 7.85 8.58
C THR A 158 10.89 7.55 9.62
N MET A 159 9.93 6.70 9.28
CA MET A 159 8.83 6.33 10.17
C MET A 159 8.37 4.88 9.93
N PRO A 160 7.70 4.24 10.89
CA PRO A 160 6.97 3.00 10.64
C PRO A 160 6.00 3.15 9.46
N LEU A 161 5.89 2.13 8.60
CA LEU A 161 5.00 2.20 7.45
C LEU A 161 3.53 2.34 7.87
N GLU A 162 3.11 1.83 9.04
CA GLU A 162 1.76 2.06 9.53
C GLU A 162 1.43 3.55 9.75
N ASP A 163 2.43 4.34 10.15
CA ASP A 163 2.28 5.78 10.41
C ASP A 163 2.36 6.62 9.13
N PHE A 164 2.73 6.00 8.00
CA PHE A 164 2.70 6.65 6.69
C PHE A 164 1.25 6.94 6.24
N PHE A 165 0.31 6.07 6.61
CA PHE A 165 -1.07 6.14 6.16
C PHE A 165 -1.93 7.02 7.08
N VAL A 166 -2.75 7.88 6.47
CA VAL A 166 -3.68 8.75 7.18
C VAL A 166 -5.07 8.11 7.16
N LEU A 167 -5.66 7.98 8.34
CA LEU A 167 -7.01 7.45 8.48
C LEU A 167 -8.06 8.50 8.08
N PRO A 168 -9.21 8.06 7.53
CA PRO A 168 -10.31 8.95 7.14
C PRO A 168 -10.77 9.94 8.21
N ASP A 169 -10.78 9.54 9.48
CA ASP A 169 -11.20 10.33 10.64
C ASP A 169 -10.24 11.48 10.96
N VAL A 170 -8.96 11.32 10.61
CA VAL A 170 -7.93 12.36 10.73
C VAL A 170 -7.99 13.29 9.53
N ASN A 171 -8.04 12.75 8.31
CA ASN A 171 -8.18 13.56 7.10
C ASN A 171 -8.90 12.76 5.99
N PRO A 172 -10.14 13.12 5.60
CA PRO A 172 -10.89 12.35 4.61
C PRO A 172 -10.33 12.49 3.18
N GLN A 173 -9.53 13.53 2.91
CA GLN A 173 -9.04 13.85 1.57
C GLN A 173 -7.66 13.25 1.27
N ARG A 174 -6.94 12.78 2.31
CA ARG A 174 -5.56 12.26 2.20
C ARG A 174 -5.46 10.81 2.61
N GLU A 175 -4.58 10.06 1.94
CA GLU A 175 -4.27 8.65 2.26
C GLU A 175 -2.96 8.48 2.99
N ASN A 176 -2.06 9.47 2.90
CA ASN A 176 -0.73 9.41 3.45
C ASN A 176 -0.23 10.79 3.89
N VAL A 177 0.86 10.77 4.66
CA VAL A 177 1.47 11.95 5.31
C VAL A 177 2.41 12.77 4.43
N LEU A 178 2.56 12.47 3.12
CA LEU A 178 3.50 13.18 2.24
C LEU A 178 3.11 14.65 2.04
N GLU A 179 3.94 15.56 2.50
CA GLU A 179 3.75 17.00 2.29
C GLU A 179 4.14 17.43 0.86
N PRO A 180 3.73 18.63 0.43
CA PRO A 180 4.15 19.15 -0.86
C PRO A 180 5.67 19.11 -1.03
N ASN A 181 6.13 18.57 -2.17
CA ASN A 181 7.54 18.35 -2.52
C ASN A 181 8.27 17.25 -1.73
N GLU A 182 7.56 16.40 -0.99
CA GLU A 182 8.13 15.18 -0.42
C GLU A 182 7.99 13.98 -1.37
N VAL A 183 8.99 13.09 -1.32
CA VAL A 183 9.07 11.86 -2.10
C VAL A 183 9.31 10.69 -1.16
N LEU A 184 8.50 9.65 -1.25
CA LEU A 184 8.85 8.34 -0.69
C LEU A 184 9.99 7.74 -1.52
N THR A 185 11.17 7.55 -0.93
CA THR A 185 12.37 7.10 -1.67
C THR A 185 12.69 5.63 -1.48
N GLU A 186 12.46 5.09 -0.28
CA GLU A 186 12.77 3.69 0.03
C GLU A 186 11.89 3.14 1.16
N VAL A 187 11.76 1.82 1.16
CA VAL A 187 11.12 1.03 2.22
C VAL A 187 12.17 0.10 2.79
N HIS A 188 12.37 0.15 4.09
CA HIS A 188 13.26 -0.78 4.79
C HIS A 188 12.43 -1.83 5.53
N VAL A 189 12.78 -3.09 5.33
CA VAL A 189 12.13 -4.25 5.95
C VAL A 189 13.15 -4.97 6.81
N PRO A 190 12.94 -5.05 8.14
CA PRO A 190 13.93 -5.65 9.03
C PRO A 190 14.18 -7.13 8.72
N GLN A 191 15.37 -7.62 9.02
CA GLN A 191 15.70 -9.04 8.88
C GLN A 191 14.69 -9.90 9.68
N PRO A 192 13.99 -10.85 9.05
CA PRO A 192 13.10 -11.78 9.75
C PRO A 192 13.90 -12.64 10.71
N LYS A 193 13.28 -13.00 11.83
CA LYS A 193 13.91 -13.94 12.77
C LYS A 193 14.02 -15.33 12.15
N ALA A 194 14.91 -16.14 12.72
CA ALA A 194 14.99 -17.54 12.37
C ALA A 194 13.61 -18.22 12.55
N HIS A 195 13.29 -19.14 11.63
CA HIS A 195 12.02 -19.88 11.63
C HIS A 195 10.75 -19.03 11.51
N THR A 196 10.88 -17.79 11.02
CA THR A 196 9.71 -17.01 10.60
C THR A 196 9.04 -17.65 9.38
N LYS A 197 7.71 -17.79 9.44
CA LYS A 197 6.85 -18.17 8.31
C LYS A 197 5.88 -17.03 8.04
N SER A 198 5.61 -16.77 6.77
CA SER A 198 4.71 -15.70 6.37
C SER A 198 3.89 -16.10 5.13
N THR A 199 2.71 -15.53 4.99
CA THR A 199 1.84 -15.74 3.82
C THR A 199 0.89 -14.57 3.60
N TYR A 200 0.48 -14.37 2.36
CA TYR A 200 -0.53 -13.42 1.92
C TYR A 200 -1.68 -14.13 1.22
N VAL A 201 -2.88 -13.99 1.79
CA VAL A 201 -4.11 -14.55 1.21
C VAL A 201 -5.00 -13.40 0.75
N LYS A 202 -5.49 -13.48 -0.49
CA LYS A 202 -6.37 -12.48 -1.08
C LYS A 202 -7.59 -13.13 -1.71
N ILE A 203 -8.76 -12.79 -1.18
CA ILE A 203 -10.07 -13.21 -1.68
C ILE A 203 -10.58 -12.14 -2.65
N ARG A 204 -11.16 -12.57 -3.77
CA ARG A 204 -11.64 -11.70 -4.86
C ARG A 204 -12.89 -12.31 -5.49
N GLU A 205 -13.66 -11.50 -6.21
CA GLU A 205 -14.84 -11.95 -6.94
C GLU A 205 -14.45 -12.73 -8.22
N ARG A 206 -13.39 -12.31 -8.92
CA ARG A 206 -12.81 -13.05 -10.05
C ARG A 206 -11.42 -13.60 -9.72
N GLY A 207 -11.06 -14.73 -10.33
CA GLY A 207 -9.80 -15.45 -10.08
C GLY A 207 -8.52 -14.69 -10.46
N SER A 208 -8.62 -13.56 -11.17
CA SER A 208 -7.51 -12.65 -11.49
C SER A 208 -8.06 -11.26 -11.88
N PHE A 209 -7.20 -10.24 -11.96
CA PHE A 209 -7.54 -8.86 -12.34
C PHE A 209 -8.51 -8.09 -11.44
N ASP A 210 -8.69 -8.53 -10.18
CA ASP A 210 -9.52 -7.81 -9.19
C ASP A 210 -8.72 -7.28 -8.00
N PHE A 211 -9.24 -6.19 -7.41
CA PHE A 211 -8.85 -5.74 -6.08
C PHE A 211 -9.32 -6.73 -5.01
N ALA A 212 -8.70 -6.68 -3.83
CA ALA A 212 -9.08 -7.59 -2.74
C ALA A 212 -10.51 -7.27 -2.30
N LEU A 213 -11.33 -8.30 -2.11
CA LEU A 213 -12.45 -8.23 -1.18
C LEU A 213 -11.88 -8.20 0.23
N VAL A 214 -11.20 -9.28 0.59
CA VAL A 214 -10.48 -9.37 1.85
C VAL A 214 -9.06 -9.79 1.54
N SER A 215 -8.09 -9.21 2.24
CA SER A 215 -6.73 -9.74 2.23
C SER A 215 -6.12 -9.79 3.61
N VAL A 216 -5.37 -10.85 3.88
CA VAL A 216 -4.66 -11.05 5.12
C VAL A 216 -3.19 -11.27 4.82
N ALA A 217 -2.34 -10.43 5.39
CA ALA A 217 -0.90 -10.62 5.48
C ALA A 217 -0.57 -11.14 6.87
N ALA A 218 0.14 -12.26 6.95
CA ALA A 218 0.43 -12.92 8.20
C ALA A 218 1.92 -13.26 8.29
N ASN A 219 2.53 -12.99 9.45
CA ASN A 219 3.95 -13.18 9.70
C ASN A 219 4.16 -13.68 11.13
N PHE A 220 4.71 -14.88 11.29
CA PHE A 220 4.79 -15.56 12.59
C PHE A 220 6.14 -16.24 12.80
N GLU A 221 6.63 -16.22 14.03
CA GLU A 221 7.81 -16.96 14.47
C GLU A 221 7.39 -18.36 14.95
N MET A 222 8.07 -19.40 14.47
CA MET A 222 7.78 -20.79 14.85
C MET A 222 8.85 -21.33 15.80
N ASN A 223 8.43 -22.08 16.83
CA ASN A 223 9.34 -22.88 17.65
C ASN A 223 8.77 -24.30 17.81
N GLY A 224 9.47 -25.31 17.28
CA GLY A 224 9.12 -26.72 17.48
C GLY A 224 7.68 -27.08 17.07
N GLY A 225 7.14 -26.44 16.03
CA GLY A 225 5.75 -26.63 15.57
C GLY A 225 4.72 -25.68 16.18
N ASN A 226 5.07 -24.94 17.24
CA ASN A 226 4.19 -23.97 17.88
C ASN A 226 4.42 -22.54 17.39
N LEU A 227 3.34 -21.76 17.31
CA LEU A 227 3.40 -20.32 17.09
C LEU A 227 3.95 -19.63 18.35
N GLN A 228 5.06 -18.92 18.21
CA GLN A 228 5.57 -18.05 19.27
C GLN A 228 4.71 -16.77 19.29
N GLN A 229 4.07 -16.49 20.42
CA GLN A 229 3.39 -15.21 20.61
C GLN A 229 4.44 -14.11 20.64
N GLY A 230 4.53 -13.33 19.56
CA GLY A 230 5.42 -12.19 19.51
C GLY A 230 5.07 -11.18 20.63
N LYS A 231 6.07 -10.68 21.35
CA LYS A 231 5.92 -9.60 22.35
C LYS A 231 5.41 -8.27 21.76
N ARG A 232 5.26 -8.15 20.44
CA ARG A 232 4.52 -7.04 19.84
C ARG A 232 3.06 -7.28 20.15
N ARG A 233 2.49 -6.49 21.08
CA ARG A 233 1.04 -6.42 21.28
C ARG A 233 0.41 -6.32 19.88
N PRO A 234 -0.34 -7.33 19.41
CA PRO A 234 -1.10 -7.15 18.21
C PRO A 234 -2.08 -6.04 18.54
N ARG A 235 -1.89 -4.87 17.92
CA ARG A 235 -2.75 -3.71 18.12
C ARG A 235 -4.01 -3.97 17.29
N TRP A 236 -4.73 -5.05 17.64
CA TRP A 236 -6.06 -5.37 17.14
C TRP A 236 -6.95 -4.15 17.41
N GLY A 237 -7.47 -3.50 16.36
CA GLY A 237 -8.39 -2.37 16.49
C GLY A 237 -7.94 -1.04 15.90
N ARG A 238 -6.84 -0.97 15.14
CA ARG A 238 -6.60 0.17 14.22
C ARG A 238 -6.63 -0.30 12.77
N SER A 239 -7.47 0.34 11.97
CA SER A 239 -7.64 0.04 10.54
C SER A 239 -6.49 0.56 9.72
N TYR A 240 -5.36 -0.11 9.78
CA TYR A 240 -4.38 -0.10 8.70
C TYR A 240 -4.74 -1.23 7.73
N PRO A 241 -4.13 -1.39 6.53
CA PRO A 241 -4.71 -2.09 5.38
C PRO A 241 -4.86 -3.63 5.52
N LEU A 242 -5.20 -4.13 6.71
CA LEU A 242 -6.19 -5.19 6.87
C LEU A 242 -7.50 -4.74 6.20
N ALA A 243 -7.56 -4.87 4.87
CA ALA A 243 -8.81 -4.83 4.13
C ALA A 243 -9.63 -6.04 4.58
N PHE A 244 -10.45 -5.86 5.61
CA PHE A 244 -11.67 -6.65 5.76
C PHE A 244 -12.76 -5.89 5.01
N GLN A 245 -13.19 -6.40 3.85
CA GLN A 245 -14.47 -6.04 3.27
C GLN A 245 -15.44 -7.16 3.66
N GLY A 246 -16.44 -6.80 4.44
CA GLY A 246 -17.49 -7.68 4.91
C GLY A 246 -18.79 -7.26 4.25
N SER A 247 -19.52 -8.26 3.76
CA SER A 247 -20.87 -8.20 3.19
C SER A 247 -21.86 -7.42 4.04
#